data_AF-A0A1M5LFA9-F1
#
_entry.id   AF-A0A1M5LFA9-F1
#
_cell.length_a   1.000
_cell.length_b   1.000
_cell.length_c   1.000
_cell.angle_alpha   90.00
_cell.angle_beta   90.00
_cell.angle_gamma   90.00
#
_symmetry.space_group_name_H-M   'P 1'
#
loop_
_entity.id
_entity.type
_entity.pdbx_description
1 polymer ?
#
loop_
_entity_poly.entity_id
_entity_poly.type
_entity_poly.pdbx_seq_one_letter_code
_entity_poly.pdbx_strand_id
1 'polypeptide(L)'
;MKATYGEVNGEGRAIFKDPITDDGTKKSAKGLMKIDLIDGKYHLTDNVSWEEEKQGELKEVFRDGKLLVDQSLNEIRTRIKSEVSIEA
;
A
#
# COMPACT_ATOMS: atom_id res chain seq x y z
N MET A 1 10.90 1.56 -4.99
CA MET A 1 10.21 2.79 -4.54
C MET A 1 9.90 3.68 -5.74
N LYS A 2 8.67 4.21 -5.83
CA LYS A 2 8.19 5.16 -6.85
C LYS A 2 7.22 6.12 -6.18
N ALA A 3 7.25 7.40 -6.55
CA ALA A 3 6.26 8.36 -6.10
C ALA A 3 5.00 8.24 -6.97
N THR A 4 3.83 8.15 -6.34
CA THR A 4 2.53 8.00 -7.01
C THR A 4 1.59 9.18 -6.71
N TYR A 5 1.85 9.93 -5.65
CA TYR A 5 1.09 11.12 -5.26
C TYR A 5 2.04 12.23 -4.81
N GLY A 6 1.66 13.49 -5.02
CA GLY A 6 2.32 14.65 -4.44
C GLY A 6 1.31 15.76 -4.17
N GLU A 7 1.64 16.66 -3.24
CA GLU A 7 0.80 17.81 -2.91
C GLU A 7 1.57 19.10 -3.21
N VAL A 8 0.92 20.04 -3.89
CA VAL A 8 1.51 21.34 -4.21
C VAL A 8 0.49 22.43 -3.92
N ASN A 9 0.85 23.39 -3.07
CA ASN A 9 -0.05 24.46 -2.61
C ASN A 9 -1.35 23.93 -1.99
N GLY A 10 -1.29 22.81 -1.24
CA GLY A 10 -2.48 22.18 -0.65
C GLY A 10 -3.31 21.33 -1.63
N GLU A 11 -2.90 21.26 -2.89
CA GLU A 11 -3.63 20.54 -3.93
C GLU A 11 -2.94 19.21 -4.25
N GLY A 12 -3.67 18.12 -4.03
CA GLY A 12 -3.22 16.77 -4.34
C GLY A 12 -3.13 16.50 -5.84
N ARG A 13 -2.05 15.83 -6.26
CA ARG A 13 -1.79 15.48 -7.65
C ARG A 13 -1.40 14.01 -7.75
N ALA A 14 -2.20 13.26 -8.49
CA ALA A 14 -1.85 11.91 -8.87
C ALA A 14 -0.76 11.93 -9.95
N ILE A 15 0.35 11.25 -9.70
CA ILE A 15 1.48 11.12 -10.62
C ILE A 15 1.73 9.64 -10.92
N PHE A 16 2.26 9.36 -12.11
CA PHE A 16 2.64 8.01 -12.51
C PHE A 16 3.71 8.08 -13.60
N LYS A 17 4.42 6.98 -13.79
CA LYS A 17 5.46 6.83 -14.81
C LYS A 17 5.01 5.79 -15.81
N ASP A 18 4.85 6.20 -17.06
CA ASP A 18 4.44 5.32 -18.17
C ASP A 18 5.42 5.53 -19.34
N PRO A 19 6.56 4.83 -19.34
CA PRO A 19 7.61 5.04 -20.33
C PRO A 19 7.23 4.43 -21.68
N ILE A 20 7.25 5.24 -22.74
CA ILE A 20 6.82 4.82 -24.09
C ILE A 20 7.64 3.67 -24.71
N THR A 21 8.92 3.53 -24.33
CA THR A 21 9.84 2.54 -24.92
C THR A 21 9.89 1.22 -24.16
N ASP A 22 8.96 0.99 -23.24
CA ASP A 22 8.98 -0.15 -22.35
C ASP A 22 7.93 -1.20 -22.74
N ASP A 23 8.17 -2.45 -22.36
CA ASP A 23 7.28 -3.58 -22.61
C ASP A 23 6.03 -3.61 -21.70
N GLY A 24 5.80 -2.53 -20.93
CA GLY A 24 4.68 -2.37 -20.01
C GLY A 24 5.01 -2.73 -18.56
N THR A 25 6.20 -3.28 -18.28
CA THR A 25 6.59 -3.72 -16.94
C THR A 25 7.00 -2.58 -16.00
N LYS A 26 7.38 -1.42 -16.54
CA LYS A 26 7.83 -0.24 -15.79
C LYS A 26 6.74 0.82 -15.62
N LYS A 27 5.48 0.50 -15.91
CA LYS A 27 4.32 1.34 -15.59
C LYS A 27 4.08 1.30 -14.08
N SER A 28 4.03 2.47 -13.43
CA SER A 28 3.74 2.55 -12.00
C SER A 28 2.24 2.67 -11.72
N ALA A 29 1.85 2.36 -10.48
CA ALA A 29 0.58 2.82 -9.91
C ALA A 29 0.50 4.36 -9.93
N LYS A 30 -0.73 4.88 -9.78
CA LYS A 30 -1.07 6.29 -9.88
C LYS A 30 -1.81 6.76 -8.62
N GLY A 31 -1.49 7.93 -8.10
CA GLY A 31 -2.21 8.54 -6.97
C GLY A 31 -2.00 7.82 -5.62
N LEU A 32 -2.93 8.08 -4.69
CA LEU A 32 -3.06 7.32 -3.44
C LEU A 32 -3.52 5.89 -3.75
N MET A 33 -3.29 4.96 -2.84
CA MET A 33 -3.59 3.55 -3.07
C MET A 33 -4.24 2.89 -1.86
N LYS A 34 -5.17 1.97 -2.13
CA LYS A 34 -5.80 1.12 -1.14
C LYS A 34 -5.46 -0.33 -1.45
N ILE A 35 -5.05 -1.07 -0.41
CA ILE A 35 -4.90 -2.53 -0.49
C ILE A 35 -6.09 -3.14 0.24
N ASP A 36 -6.89 -3.94 -0.45
CA ASP A 36 -7.99 -4.71 0.16
C ASP A 36 -7.62 -6.19 0.21
N LEU A 37 -8.04 -6.89 1.26
CA LEU A 37 -8.01 -8.36 1.31
C LEU A 37 -9.41 -8.89 0.95
N ILE A 38 -9.55 -9.42 -0.26
CA ILE A 38 -10.83 -9.95 -0.78
C ILE A 38 -10.60 -11.42 -1.10
N ASP A 39 -11.39 -12.30 -0.50
CA ASP A 39 -11.29 -13.76 -0.68
C ASP A 39 -9.87 -14.32 -0.45
N GLY A 40 -9.19 -13.81 0.59
CA GLY A 40 -7.82 -14.21 0.92
C GLY A 40 -6.74 -13.68 -0.02
N LYS A 41 -7.08 -12.82 -0.99
CA LYS A 41 -6.14 -12.22 -1.94
C LYS A 41 -6.07 -10.71 -1.79
N TYR A 42 -4.85 -10.20 -1.82
CA TYR A 42 -4.62 -8.76 -1.82
C TYR A 42 -4.90 -8.15 -3.18
N HIS A 43 -5.70 -7.08 -3.18
CA HIS A 43 -6.07 -6.30 -4.36
C HIS A 43 -5.62 -4.85 -4.17
N LEU A 44 -4.92 -4.32 -5.17
CA LEU A 44 -4.53 -2.91 -5.22
C LEU A 44 -5.59 -2.13 -6.01
N THR A 45 -6.14 -1.10 -5.39
CA THR A 45 -6.87 -0.02 -6.09
C THR A 45 -6.05 1.24 -6.00
N ASP A 46 -5.64 1.81 -7.12
CA ASP A 46 -4.89 3.07 -7.18
C ASP A 46 -5.80 4.26 -7.55
N ASN A 47 -5.28 5.47 -7.37
CA ASN A 47 -5.96 6.74 -7.60
C ASN A 47 -7.26 6.92 -6.77
N VAL A 48 -7.22 6.46 -5.52
CA VAL A 48 -8.32 6.57 -4.54
C VAL A 48 -8.30 7.90 -3.79
N SER A 49 -9.38 8.22 -3.06
CA SER A 49 -9.43 9.37 -2.14
C SER A 49 -8.63 9.11 -0.85
N TRP A 50 -8.39 10.17 -0.07
CA TRP A 50 -7.78 10.06 1.26
C TRP A 50 -8.66 9.30 2.26
N GLU A 51 -9.98 9.38 2.12
CA GLU A 51 -10.94 8.62 2.94
C GLU A 51 -10.88 7.13 2.61
N GLU A 52 -10.71 6.78 1.34
CA GLU A 52 -10.60 5.39 0.88
C GLU A 52 -9.24 4.78 1.25
N GLU A 53 -8.13 5.51 1.08
CA GLU A 53 -6.77 5.06 1.41
C GLU A 53 -6.68 4.49 2.84
N LYS A 54 -7.39 5.12 3.79
CA LYS A 54 -7.43 4.74 5.21
C LYS A 54 -8.22 3.46 5.51
N GLN A 55 -8.99 2.93 4.57
CA GLN A 55 -9.88 1.79 4.79
C GLN A 55 -9.22 0.45 4.50
N GLY A 56 -8.02 0.44 3.93
CA GLY A 56 -7.33 -0.77 3.51
C GLY A 56 -6.50 -1.49 4.59
N GLU A 57 -5.74 -2.45 4.10
CA GLU A 57 -4.82 -3.30 4.84
C GLU A 57 -3.49 -2.61 5.19
N LEU A 58 -3.16 -1.49 4.51
CA LEU A 58 -2.01 -0.68 4.88
C LEU A 58 -2.25 -0.04 6.25
N LYS A 59 -1.29 -0.21 7.16
CA LYS A 59 -1.33 0.36 8.51
C LYS A 59 -0.19 1.34 8.69
N GLU A 60 -0.50 2.45 9.31
CA GLU A 60 0.52 3.43 9.67
C GLU A 60 1.35 2.92 10.85
N VAL A 61 2.63 2.67 10.59
CA VAL A 61 3.58 2.19 11.61
C VAL A 61 4.54 3.29 12.06
N PHE A 62 4.62 4.40 11.33
CA PHE A 62 5.54 5.49 11.60
C PHE A 62 4.92 6.81 11.13
N ARG A 63 4.96 7.85 11.98
CA ARG A 63 4.45 9.20 11.66
C ARG A 63 5.33 10.25 12.33
N ASP A 64 5.70 11.28 11.58
CA ASP A 64 6.38 12.48 12.08
C ASP A 64 7.58 12.19 13.01
N GLY A 65 8.45 11.28 12.57
CA GLY A 65 9.66 10.92 13.32
C GLY A 65 9.46 9.92 14.46
N LYS A 66 8.25 9.38 14.64
CA LYS A 66 7.91 8.46 15.74
C LYS A 66 7.43 7.11 15.21
N LEU A 67 7.97 6.03 15.78
CA LEU A 67 7.44 4.69 15.61
C LEU A 67 6.13 4.55 16.38
N LEU A 68 5.06 4.15 15.70
CA LEU A 68 3.72 3.97 16.27
C LEU A 68 3.43 2.51 16.63
N VAL A 69 4.03 1.58 15.88
CA VAL A 69 3.82 0.14 16.05
C VAL A 69 5.17 -0.53 16.15
N ASP A 70 5.43 -1.17 17.30
CA ASP A 70 6.52 -2.13 17.46
C ASP A 70 6.00 -3.53 17.14
N GLN A 71 6.81 -4.35 16.47
CA GLN A 71 6.47 -5.73 16.16
C GLN A 71 7.62 -6.64 16.56
N SER A 72 7.30 -7.57 17.46
CA SER A 72 8.22 -8.63 17.85
C SER A 72 8.31 -9.73 16.80
N LEU A 73 9.43 -10.44 16.79
CA LEU A 73 9.60 -11.62 15.95
C LEU A 73 8.56 -12.72 16.25
N ASN A 74 8.06 -12.80 17.48
CA ASN A 74 7.03 -13.78 17.86
C ASN A 74 5.66 -13.47 17.24
N GLU A 75 5.27 -12.20 17.19
CA GLU A 75 4.03 -11.77 16.54
C GLU A 75 4.08 -12.05 15.03
N ILE A 76 5.21 -11.74 14.38
CA ILE A 76 5.41 -12.03 12.95
C ILE A 76 5.29 -13.53 12.69
N ARG A 77 5.92 -14.37 13.51
CA ARG A 77 5.84 -15.83 13.39
C ARG A 77 4.42 -16.36 13.61
N THR A 78 3.69 -15.79 14.56
CA THR A 78 2.30 -16.16 14.83
C THR A 78 1.42 -15.85 13.62
N ARG A 79 1.58 -14.67 13.00
CA ARG A 79 0.82 -14.27 11.80
C ARG A 79 1.04 -15.22 10.62
N ILE A 80 2.30 -15.55 10.34
CA ILE A 80 2.63 -16.49 9.25
C ILE A 80 1.99 -17.86 9.50
N LYS A 81 2.03 -18.36 10.74
CA LYS A 81 1.40 -19.65 11.08
C LYS A 81 -0.11 -19.63 10.91
N SER A 82 -0.78 -18.54 11.30
CA SER A 82 -2.23 -18.43 11.13
C SER A 82 -2.66 -18.39 9.66
N GLU A 83 -1.83 -17.85 8.77
CA GLU A 83 -2.13 -17.84 7.32
C GLU A 83 -1.94 -19.23 6.70
N VAL A 84 -0.87 -19.95 7.06
CA VAL A 84 -0.59 -21.29 6.52
C VAL A 84 -1.61 -22.35 6.96
N SER A 85 -2.24 -22.20 8.13
CA SER A 85 -3.27 -23.14 8.62
C SER A 85 -4.63 -23.02 7.91
N ILE A 86 -4.81 -22.05 7.01
CA ILE A 86 -6.05 -21.89 6.22
C ILE A 86 -5.99 -22.70 4.91
N GLU A 87 -4.81 -23.16 4.50
CA GLU A 87 -4.59 -23.90 3.23
C GLU A 87 -4.33 -25.42 3.41
N ALA A 88 -4.52 -25.97 4.63
CA ALA A 88 -4.32 -27.40 4.94
C ALA A 88 -5.62 -28.07 5.40
#